data_AF-A0A9D6T4Z4-F1
#
_entry.id   AF-A0A9D6T4Z4-F1
#
_cell.length_a   1.000
_cell.length_b   1.000
_cell.length_c   1.000
_cell.angle_alpha   90.00
_cell.angle_beta   90.00
_cell.angle_gamma   90.00
#
_symmetry.space_group_name_H-M   'P 1'
#
loop_
_entity.id
_entity.type
_entity.pdbx_description
1 polymer ?
#
loop_
_entity_poly.entity_id
_entity_poly.type
_entity_poly.pdbx_seq_one_letter_code
_entity_poly.pdbx_strand_id
1 'polypeptide(L)'
;AEATAGDLAAAARRDLSDPTLYSFSANNLLKRGLWHPQRDINLLRTQVWPALYAMLALQEGDPIRIWGLRKEEAIALLPEDTTMGRSYRRFHEALLDYYPAETSVEAALRIIQRGVLALRHVKEWWEGFSGQERL
;
A
#
# COMPACT_ATOMS: atom_id res chain seq x y z
N ALA A 1 19.48 -14.43 -13.88
CA ALA A 1 19.70 -14.88 -12.50
C ALA A 1 18.34 -14.86 -11.81
N GLU A 2 18.00 -15.92 -11.08
CA GLU A 2 16.76 -16.00 -10.30
C GLU A 2 16.94 -15.18 -9.01
N ALA A 3 15.94 -14.37 -8.65
CA ALA A 3 16.01 -13.52 -7.46
C ALA A 3 15.93 -14.39 -6.19
N THR A 4 16.86 -14.19 -5.25
CA THR A 4 16.85 -14.91 -3.97
C THR A 4 15.92 -14.23 -2.96
N ALA A 5 15.59 -14.93 -1.87
CA ALA A 5 14.86 -14.34 -0.75
C ALA A 5 15.60 -13.12 -0.17
N GLY A 6 16.94 -13.15 -0.14
CA GLY A 6 17.76 -12.01 0.27
C GLY A 6 17.61 -10.80 -0.65
N ASP A 7 17.57 -11.01 -1.96
CA ASP A 7 17.38 -9.94 -2.94
C ASP A 7 16.00 -9.29 -2.80
N LEU A 8 14.97 -10.09 -2.54
CA LEU A 8 13.60 -9.58 -2.31
C LEU A 8 13.49 -8.79 -1.01
N ALA A 9 14.14 -9.23 0.07
CA ALA A 9 14.17 -8.49 1.33
C ALA A 9 14.96 -7.17 1.21
N ALA A 10 16.04 -7.16 0.42
CA ALA A 10 16.79 -5.94 0.13
C ALA A 10 15.97 -4.94 -0.71
N ALA A 11 15.24 -5.45 -1.71
CA ALA A 11 14.31 -4.65 -2.50
C ALA A 11 13.20 -4.05 -1.63
N ALA A 12 12.58 -4.84 -0.75
CA ALA A 12 11.56 -4.37 0.18
C ALA A 12 12.05 -3.22 1.06
N ARG A 13 13.27 -3.32 1.63
CA ARG A 13 13.87 -2.23 2.42
C ARG A 13 14.10 -0.97 1.60
N ARG A 14 14.61 -1.12 0.37
CA ARG A 14 14.83 0.02 -0.53
C ARG A 14 13.52 0.73 -0.85
N ASP A 15 12.49 -0.03 -1.19
CA ASP A 15 11.19 0.51 -1.57
C ASP A 15 10.52 1.23 -0.38
N LEU A 16 10.56 0.64 0.82
CA LEU A 16 10.00 1.26 2.03
C LEU A 16 10.78 2.49 2.51
N SER A 17 12.07 2.57 2.16
CA SER A 17 12.91 3.74 2.45
C SER A 17 12.70 4.88 1.45
N ASP A 18 12.07 4.64 0.31
CA ASP A 18 11.82 5.67 -0.69
C ASP A 18 10.71 6.63 -0.22
N PRO A 19 11.02 7.91 0.05
CA PRO A 19 10.01 8.86 0.49
C PRO A 19 8.93 9.12 -0.56
N THR A 20 9.21 8.84 -1.84
CA THR A 20 8.25 9.03 -2.93
C THR A 20 7.09 8.03 -2.86
N LEU A 21 7.29 6.86 -2.24
CA LEU A 21 6.24 5.86 -2.02
C LEU A 21 5.04 6.42 -1.24
N TYR A 22 5.31 7.35 -0.32
CA TYR A 22 4.31 7.97 0.55
C TYR A 22 3.84 9.34 0.03
N SER A 23 4.33 9.76 -1.13
CA SER A 23 4.18 11.14 -1.62
C SER A 23 2.93 11.39 -2.47
N PHE A 24 1.88 10.55 -2.37
CA PHE A 24 0.63 10.77 -3.10
C PHE A 24 0.07 12.15 -2.77
N SER A 25 0.24 13.10 -3.71
CA SER A 25 0.01 14.51 -3.43
C SER A 25 -1.42 14.88 -3.80
N ALA A 26 -2.16 15.43 -2.83
CA ALA A 26 -3.45 16.07 -3.07
C ALA A 26 -3.37 17.20 -4.11
N ASN A 27 -2.17 17.75 -4.37
CA ASN A 27 -1.96 18.70 -5.45
C ASN A 27 -2.25 18.10 -6.83
N ASN A 28 -2.14 16.78 -7.02
CA ASN A 28 -2.55 16.12 -8.27
C ASN A 28 -4.06 16.19 -8.48
N LEU A 29 -4.85 16.21 -7.40
CA LEU A 29 -6.31 16.33 -7.45
C LEU A 29 -6.75 17.76 -7.85
N LEU A 30 -5.98 18.77 -7.42
CA LEU A 30 -6.34 20.19 -7.58
C LEU A 30 -5.72 20.85 -8.83
N LYS A 31 -4.58 20.36 -9.33
CA LYS A 31 -3.77 21.11 -10.32
C LYS A 31 -4.31 21.20 -11.74
N ARG A 32 -5.41 20.52 -12.11
CA ARG A 32 -5.74 20.40 -13.55
C ARG A 32 -7.15 20.73 -13.99
N GLY A 33 -8.15 20.86 -13.11
CA GLY A 33 -9.57 20.94 -13.57
C GLY A 33 -10.02 19.73 -14.43
N LEU A 34 -9.13 18.74 -14.58
CA LEU A 34 -9.21 17.52 -15.38
C LEU A 34 -8.74 16.39 -14.45
N TRP A 35 -9.36 16.30 -13.28
CA TRP A 35 -9.12 15.19 -12.39
C TRP A 35 -9.62 13.92 -13.09
N HIS A 36 -8.76 12.91 -13.16
CA HIS A 36 -9.06 11.62 -13.75
C HIS A 36 -9.03 10.56 -12.64
N PRO A 37 -10.17 10.32 -11.97
CA PRO A 37 -10.26 9.46 -10.79
C PRO A 37 -9.57 8.12 -10.98
N GLN A 38 -9.81 7.48 -12.13
CA GLN A 38 -9.28 6.16 -12.44
C GLN A 38 -7.76 6.14 -12.57
N ARG A 39 -7.16 7.17 -13.18
CA ARG A 39 -5.70 7.30 -13.30
C ARG A 39 -5.08 7.42 -11.90
N ASP A 40 -5.64 8.26 -11.05
CA ASP A 40 -5.11 8.50 -9.71
C ASP A 40 -5.29 7.28 -8.81
N ILE A 41 -6.44 6.60 -8.89
CA ILE A 41 -6.67 5.33 -8.18
C ILE A 41 -5.68 4.26 -8.65
N ASN A 42 -5.44 4.13 -9.95
CA ASN A 42 -4.48 3.16 -10.48
C ASN A 42 -3.06 3.47 -10.01
N LEU A 43 -2.63 4.73 -10.04
CA LEU A 43 -1.34 5.15 -9.51
C LEU A 43 -1.24 4.82 -8.01
N LEU A 44 -2.28 5.13 -7.23
CA LEU A 44 -2.31 4.84 -5.81
C LEU A 44 -2.21 3.33 -5.53
N ARG A 45 -2.91 2.49 -6.31
CA ARG A 45 -2.80 1.02 -6.20
C ARG A 45 -1.39 0.52 -6.46
N THR A 46 -0.65 1.12 -7.39
CA THR A 46 0.76 0.79 -7.64
C THR A 46 1.70 1.19 -6.51
N GLN A 47 1.23 1.94 -5.51
CA GLN A 47 1.99 2.26 -4.30
C GLN A 47 1.52 1.41 -3.12
N VAL A 48 0.19 1.37 -2.87
CA VAL A 48 -0.39 0.70 -1.70
C VAL A 48 -0.08 -0.80 -1.64
N TRP A 49 -0.18 -1.50 -2.77
CA TRP A 49 0.07 -2.94 -2.78
C TRP A 49 1.55 -3.25 -2.61
N PRO A 50 2.49 -2.71 -3.40
CA PRO A 50 3.91 -2.97 -3.17
C PRO A 50 4.37 -2.63 -1.74
N ALA A 51 3.86 -1.54 -1.14
CA ALA A 51 4.14 -1.19 0.24
C ALA A 51 3.70 -2.29 1.24
N LEU A 52 2.50 -2.86 1.07
CA LEU A 52 2.00 -3.96 1.90
C LEU A 52 2.89 -5.20 1.78
N TYR A 53 3.20 -5.60 0.54
CA TYR A 53 3.98 -6.81 0.28
C TYR A 53 5.41 -6.66 0.77
N ALA A 54 6.04 -5.50 0.59
CA ALA A 54 7.37 -5.21 1.12
C ALA A 54 7.39 -5.29 2.65
N MET A 55 6.40 -4.69 3.32
CA MET A 55 6.27 -4.76 4.77
C MET A 55 6.09 -6.20 5.27
N LEU A 56 5.13 -6.94 4.71
CA LEU A 56 4.87 -8.33 5.12
C LEU A 56 6.06 -9.24 4.83
N ALA A 57 6.76 -9.03 3.72
CA ALA A 57 7.97 -9.77 3.37
C ALA A 57 9.07 -9.62 4.43
N LEU A 58 9.21 -8.42 5.02
CA LEU A 58 10.16 -8.17 6.11
C LEU A 58 9.64 -8.70 7.45
N GLN A 59 8.36 -8.50 7.75
CA GLN A 59 7.75 -8.94 9.02
C GLN A 59 7.77 -10.47 9.18
N GLU A 60 7.46 -11.20 8.10
CA GLU A 60 7.27 -12.65 8.14
C GLU A 60 8.57 -13.42 7.85
N GLY A 61 9.62 -12.74 7.36
CA GLY A 61 10.91 -13.35 7.02
C GLY A 61 10.89 -14.29 5.80
N ASP A 62 9.76 -14.41 5.11
CA ASP A 62 9.57 -15.26 3.93
C ASP A 62 9.03 -14.44 2.74
N PRO A 63 9.88 -13.67 2.06
CA PRO A 63 9.45 -12.80 0.97
C PRO A 63 8.83 -13.60 -0.19
N ILE A 64 9.36 -14.77 -0.53
CA ILE A 64 8.89 -15.56 -1.68
C ILE A 64 7.44 -15.98 -1.46
N ARG A 65 7.10 -16.50 -0.27
CA ARG A 65 5.73 -16.84 0.08
C ARG A 65 4.83 -15.61 0.02
N ILE A 66 5.25 -14.48 0.57
CA ILE A 66 4.46 -13.25 0.61
C ILE A 66 4.12 -12.74 -0.79
N TRP A 67 5.09 -12.70 -1.71
CA TRP A 67 4.84 -12.28 -3.09
C TRP A 67 3.94 -13.23 -3.88
N GLY A 68 3.80 -14.48 -3.43
CA GLY A 68 2.87 -15.46 -3.99
C GLY A 68 1.41 -15.29 -3.55
N LEU A 69 1.13 -14.47 -2.53
CA LEU A 69 -0.22 -14.28 -1.99
C LEU A 69 -1.09 -13.40 -2.90
N ARG A 70 -2.38 -13.69 -2.92
CA ARG A 70 -3.42 -12.76 -3.39
C ARG A 70 -3.59 -11.62 -2.39
N LYS A 71 -4.21 -10.52 -2.83
CA LYS A 71 -4.37 -9.31 -2.00
C LYS A 71 -5.16 -9.60 -0.73
N GLU A 72 -6.21 -10.39 -0.84
CA GLU A 72 -7.07 -10.78 0.27
C GLU A 72 -6.30 -11.61 1.31
N GLU A 73 -5.44 -12.51 0.83
CA GLU A 73 -4.59 -13.34 1.69
C GLU A 73 -3.51 -12.49 2.37
N ALA A 74 -2.90 -11.54 1.67
CA ALA A 74 -1.95 -10.60 2.27
C ALA A 74 -2.63 -9.70 3.32
N ILE A 75 -3.85 -9.22 3.06
CA ILE A 75 -4.63 -8.42 4.02
C ILE A 75 -4.99 -9.26 5.26
N ALA A 76 -5.27 -10.56 5.09
CA ALA A 76 -5.61 -11.46 6.20
C ALA A 76 -4.44 -11.67 7.17
N LEU A 77 -3.19 -11.42 6.75
CA LEU A 77 -2.02 -11.45 7.65
C LEU A 77 -1.96 -10.23 8.60
N LEU A 78 -2.73 -9.18 8.33
CA LEU A 78 -2.78 -8.01 9.22
C LEU A 78 -3.78 -8.25 10.35
N PRO A 79 -3.42 -7.99 11.63
CA PRO A 79 -4.37 -8.15 12.74
C PRO A 79 -5.62 -7.27 12.58
N GLU A 80 -6.80 -7.82 12.87
CA GLU A 80 -8.10 -7.18 12.66
C GLU A 80 -8.32 -5.92 13.50
N ASP A 81 -7.76 -5.94 14.71
CA ASP A 81 -7.86 -4.91 15.72
C ASP A 81 -6.85 -3.77 15.55
N THR A 82 -5.94 -3.86 14.57
CA THR A 82 -4.98 -2.79 14.27
C THR A 82 -5.55 -1.74 13.31
N THR A 83 -5.07 -0.50 13.45
CA THR A 83 -5.37 0.59 12.51
C THR A 83 -4.93 0.26 11.10
N MET A 84 -3.76 -0.36 10.95
CA MET A 84 -3.22 -0.80 9.66
C MET A 84 -4.12 -1.83 8.97
N GLY A 85 -4.48 -2.90 9.68
CA GLY A 85 -5.37 -3.94 9.14
C GLY A 85 -6.72 -3.37 8.71
N ARG A 86 -7.33 -2.50 9.54
CA ARG A 86 -8.58 -1.81 9.17
C ARG A 86 -8.43 -0.93 7.93
N SER A 87 -7.33 -0.20 7.81
CA SER A 87 -7.09 0.70 6.67
C SER A 87 -6.95 -0.06 5.35
N TYR A 88 -6.24 -1.20 5.34
CA TYR A 88 -6.10 -2.04 4.16
C TYR A 88 -7.40 -2.73 3.75
N ARG A 89 -8.17 -3.28 4.69
CA ARG A 89 -9.50 -3.85 4.42
C ARG A 89 -10.44 -2.81 3.82
N ARG A 90 -10.54 -1.64 4.45
CA ARG A 90 -11.38 -0.54 3.95
C ARG A 90 -10.94 -0.06 2.57
N PHE A 91 -9.64 0.04 2.31
CA PHE A 91 -9.14 0.39 0.98
C PHE A 91 -9.56 -0.66 -0.06
N HIS A 92 -9.41 -1.95 0.27
CA HIS A 92 -9.78 -3.04 -0.61
C HIS A 92 -11.28 -3.07 -0.92
N GLU A 93 -12.12 -2.99 0.12
CA GLU A 93 -13.58 -2.89 0.00
C GLU A 93 -13.99 -1.71 -0.90
N ALA A 94 -13.39 -0.54 -0.70
CA ALA A 94 -13.71 0.64 -1.50
C ALA A 94 -13.38 0.45 -2.99
N LEU A 95 -12.31 -0.29 -3.31
CA LEU A 95 -11.97 -0.61 -4.70
C LEU A 95 -13.00 -1.57 -5.31
N LEU A 96 -13.38 -2.62 -4.56
CA LEU A 96 -14.39 -3.58 -4.99
C LEU A 96 -15.75 -2.91 -5.26
N ASP A 97 -16.12 -1.94 -4.44
CA ASP A 97 -17.36 -1.18 -4.61
C ASP A 97 -17.31 -0.21 -5.80
N TYR A 98 -16.12 0.30 -6.15
CA TYR A 98 -15.97 1.34 -7.17
C TYR A 98 -15.88 0.81 -8.60
N TYR A 99 -15.09 -0.23 -8.83
CA TYR A 99 -14.82 -0.75 -10.18
C TYR A 99 -16.04 -1.30 -10.95
N PRO A 100 -17.14 -1.75 -10.33
CA PRO A 100 -18.34 -2.15 -11.07
C PRO A 100 -19.00 -1.02 -11.87
N ALA A 101 -18.80 0.25 -11.49
CA ALA A 101 -19.51 1.38 -12.10
C ALA A 101 -18.63 2.59 -12.42
N GLU A 102 -17.52 2.81 -11.71
CA GLU A 102 -16.53 3.90 -11.93
C GLU A 102 -17.11 5.33 -12.05
N THR A 103 -18.32 5.57 -11.56
CA THR A 103 -19.11 6.78 -11.86
C THR A 103 -19.11 7.82 -10.74
N SER A 104 -18.67 7.45 -9.54
CA SER A 104 -18.78 8.31 -8.35
C SER A 104 -17.46 8.97 -7.97
N VAL A 105 -17.40 10.29 -8.15
CA VAL A 105 -16.35 11.17 -7.64
C VAL A 105 -16.13 10.96 -6.13
N GLU A 106 -17.21 10.87 -5.36
CA GLU A 106 -17.13 10.68 -3.92
C GLU A 106 -16.51 9.32 -3.57
N ALA A 107 -16.90 8.27 -4.27
CA ALA A 107 -16.31 6.94 -4.07
C ALA A 107 -14.82 6.92 -4.42
N ALA A 108 -14.42 7.60 -5.51
CA ALA A 108 -13.01 7.74 -5.86
C ALA A 108 -12.20 8.52 -4.81
N LEU A 109 -12.74 9.62 -4.28
CA LEU A 109 -12.09 10.37 -3.20
C LEU A 109 -11.96 9.51 -1.93
N ARG A 110 -12.98 8.70 -1.59
CA ARG A 110 -12.90 7.76 -0.46
C ARG A 110 -11.81 6.71 -0.67
N ILE A 111 -11.65 6.16 -1.86
CA ILE A 111 -10.55 5.24 -2.19
C ILE A 111 -9.21 5.94 -1.96
N ILE A 112 -9.06 7.17 -2.47
CA ILE A 112 -7.83 7.93 -2.35
C ILE A 112 -7.48 8.17 -0.88
N GLN A 113 -8.44 8.65 -0.09
CA GLN A 113 -8.25 8.87 1.34
C GLN A 113 -7.83 7.58 2.08
N ARG A 114 -8.50 6.46 1.79
CA ARG A 114 -8.20 5.16 2.41
C ARG A 114 -6.82 4.64 2.02
N GLY A 115 -6.42 4.78 0.76
CA GLY A 115 -5.11 4.34 0.29
C GLY A 115 -3.96 5.19 0.83
N VAL A 116 -4.14 6.51 0.92
CA VAL A 116 -3.16 7.40 1.58
C VAL A 116 -3.01 7.06 3.06
N LEU A 117 -4.10 6.74 3.75
CA LEU A 117 -4.06 6.31 5.15
C LEU A 117 -3.33 4.97 5.31
N ALA A 118 -3.56 4.01 4.42
CA ALA A 118 -2.83 2.74 4.41
C ALA A 118 -1.31 2.95 4.24
N LEU A 119 -0.90 3.78 3.28
CA LEU A 119 0.50 4.14 3.07
C LEU A 119 1.13 4.80 4.29
N ARG A 120 0.38 5.68 4.98
CA ARG A 120 0.85 6.32 6.22
C ARG A 120 1.16 5.28 7.29
N HIS A 121 0.29 4.29 7.49
CA HIS A 121 0.54 3.25 8.50
C HIS A 121 1.74 2.38 8.16
N VAL A 122 1.96 2.07 6.88
CA VAL A 122 3.19 1.37 6.47
C VAL A 122 4.43 2.21 6.77
N LYS A 123 4.37 3.53 6.52
CA LYS A 123 5.46 4.43 6.86
C LYS A 123 5.76 4.44 8.36
N GLU A 124 4.73 4.58 9.19
CA GLU A 124 4.84 4.56 10.65
C GLU A 124 5.45 3.24 11.15
N TRP A 125 5.02 2.11 10.57
CA TRP A 125 5.61 0.81 10.85
C TRP A 125 7.09 0.73 10.45
N TRP A 126 7.45 1.22 9.25
CA TRP A 126 8.82 1.19 8.75
C TRP A 126 9.76 2.03 9.62
N GLU A 127 9.31 3.21 10.06
CA GLU A 127 10.06 4.07 10.98
C GLU A 127 10.32 3.38 12.32
N GLY A 128 9.35 2.61 12.84
CA GLY A 128 9.52 1.78 14.03
C GLY A 128 10.46 0.59 13.81
N PHE A 129 10.24 -0.19 12.74
CA PHE A 129 11.00 -1.39 12.39
C PHE A 129 12.48 -1.08 12.11
N SER A 130 12.75 -0.08 11.27
CA SER A 130 14.12 0.32 10.92
C SER A 130 14.88 0.97 12.09
N GLY A 131 14.17 1.51 13.08
CA GLY A 131 14.75 1.95 14.35
C GLY A 131 15.25 0.79 15.21
N GLN A 132 14.55 -0.35 15.17
CA GLN A 132 14.93 -1.58 15.91
C GLN A 132 16.11 -2.31 15.26
N GLU A 133 16.22 -2.32 13.93
CA GLU A 133 17.38 -2.92 13.23
C GLU A 133 18.71 -2.17 13.44
N ARG A 134 18.66 -0.92 13.94
CA ARG A 134 19.85 -0.07 14.17
C ARG A 134 20.40 -0.16 15.60
N LEU A 135 19.73 -0.87 16.49
CA LEU A 135 20.11 -1.09 17.90
C LEU A 135 20.80 -2.45 18.06
#